data_AF-A0A1Q6RQ27-F1
#
_entry.id   AF-A0A1Q6RQ27-F1
#
_cell.length_a   1.000
_cell.length_b   1.000
_cell.length_c   1.000
_cell.angle_alpha   90.00
_cell.angle_beta   90.00
_cell.angle_gamma   90.00
#
_symmetry.space_group_name_H-M   'P 1'
#
loop_
_entity.id
_entity.type
_entity.pdbx_description
1 polymer ?
#
loop_
_entity_poly.entity_id
_entity_poly.type
_entity_poly.pdbx_seq_one_letter_code
_entity_poly.pdbx_strand_id
1 'polypeptide(L)'
;MYKFFAFLHRMRYINRWSLMRSYENENVAEHSHCVAIMAHALCVIENKLFGGSLDENKAAVIALYHETSEVITGDLPTPIKYFNNGITDAYKQLESQAEEKMLRQLPGELVDSFAPLVCDKSSDEYRFVKYADKLAAYVKCIEEINAGNPEFNSAFKTIGEWLDNADSRSVNYFKKNFIDAFYLTLDKLQEE
;
A
#
# COMPACT_ATOMS: atom_id res chain seq x y z
N MET A 1 14.72 -20.80 17.19
CA MET A 1 13.81 -20.89 16.04
C MET A 1 13.18 -19.53 15.81
N TYR A 2 13.34 -18.99 14.61
CA TYR A 2 12.90 -17.65 14.22
C TYR A 2 11.55 -17.72 13.50
N LYS A 3 10.68 -16.73 13.72
CA LYS A 3 9.25 -16.79 13.33
C LYS A 3 8.84 -15.70 12.35
N PHE A 4 9.76 -14.82 11.95
CA PHE A 4 9.47 -13.65 11.12
C PHE A 4 8.66 -14.00 9.86
N PHE A 5 9.19 -14.89 9.03
CA PHE A 5 8.53 -15.30 7.79
C PHE A 5 7.22 -16.07 8.03
N ALA A 6 7.10 -16.79 9.15
CA ALA A 6 5.85 -17.46 9.51
C ALA A 6 4.75 -16.44 9.88
N PHE A 7 5.12 -15.32 10.54
CA PHE A 7 4.20 -14.21 10.79
C PHE A 7 3.84 -13.49 9.49
N LEU A 8 4.81 -13.14 8.65
CA LEU A 8 4.54 -12.49 7.35
C LEU A 8 3.61 -13.32 6.45
N HIS A 9 3.81 -14.63 6.43
CA HIS A 9 2.93 -15.52 5.67
C HIS A 9 1.46 -15.37 6.10
N ARG A 10 1.16 -14.96 7.35
CA ARG A 10 -0.21 -14.71 7.84
C ARG A 10 -0.86 -13.45 7.30
N MET A 11 -0.15 -12.58 6.57
CA MET A 11 -0.75 -11.41 5.89
C MET A 11 -1.95 -11.80 5.02
N ARG A 12 -1.92 -12.99 4.39
CA ARG A 12 -3.04 -13.52 3.60
C ARG A 12 -4.35 -13.74 4.38
N TYR A 13 -4.29 -13.76 5.71
CA TYR A 13 -5.46 -13.97 6.56
C TYR A 13 -6.07 -12.66 7.09
N ILE A 14 -5.48 -11.52 6.73
CA ILE A 14 -5.88 -10.21 7.22
C ILE A 14 -6.62 -9.53 6.08
N ASN A 15 -7.95 -9.51 6.18
CA ASN A 15 -8.78 -8.87 5.19
C ASN A 15 -8.77 -7.36 5.41
N ARG A 16 -8.64 -6.63 4.31
CA ARG A 16 -8.83 -5.18 4.24
C ARG A 16 -10.30 -4.87 3.98
N TRP A 17 -10.67 -3.61 4.16
CA TRP A 17 -12.04 -3.12 3.91
C TRP A 17 -13.12 -3.88 4.70
N SER A 18 -12.76 -4.40 5.89
CA SER A 18 -13.62 -5.30 6.70
C SER A 18 -14.94 -4.70 7.16
N LEU A 19 -15.12 -3.38 7.07
CA LEU A 19 -16.36 -2.66 7.38
C LEU A 19 -17.21 -2.32 6.15
N MET A 20 -16.75 -2.65 4.95
CA MET A 20 -17.45 -2.41 3.69
C MET A 20 -17.82 -3.73 3.04
N ARG A 21 -19.02 -3.83 2.46
CA ARG A 21 -19.39 -5.01 1.68
C ARG A 21 -18.63 -4.98 0.37
N SER A 22 -17.58 -5.78 0.28
CA SER A 22 -16.79 -5.93 -0.95
C SER A 22 -17.34 -7.07 -1.81
N TYR A 23 -17.41 -6.89 -3.13
CA TYR A 23 -17.72 -8.01 -4.05
C TYR A 23 -16.55 -8.99 -4.10
N GLU A 24 -15.33 -8.46 -4.14
CA GLU A 24 -14.10 -9.25 -4.06
C GLU A 24 -13.35 -8.86 -2.78
N ASN A 25 -13.01 -9.84 -1.96
CA ASN A 25 -12.23 -9.55 -0.75
C ASN A 25 -10.76 -9.33 -1.12
N GLU A 26 -10.14 -8.33 -0.51
CA GLU A 26 -8.71 -8.06 -0.62
C GLU A 26 -8.05 -8.37 0.73
N ASN A 27 -6.94 -9.10 0.71
CA ASN A 27 -6.10 -9.27 1.90
C ASN A 27 -4.79 -8.46 1.82
N VAL A 28 -4.14 -8.28 2.97
CA VAL A 28 -2.89 -7.51 3.10
C VAL A 28 -1.76 -8.02 2.18
N ALA A 29 -1.71 -9.32 1.88
CA ALA A 29 -0.67 -9.86 0.99
C ALA A 29 -0.92 -9.48 -0.49
N GLU A 30 -2.16 -9.55 -0.95
CA GLU A 30 -2.57 -9.11 -2.31
C GLU A 30 -2.35 -7.60 -2.48
N HIS A 31 -2.81 -6.81 -1.51
CA HIS A 31 -2.58 -5.37 -1.49
C HIS A 31 -1.09 -5.03 -1.53
N SER A 32 -0.28 -5.63 -0.65
CA SER A 32 1.17 -5.39 -0.62
C SER A 32 1.86 -5.73 -1.94
N HIS A 33 1.41 -6.77 -2.65
CA HIS A 33 1.91 -7.09 -3.98
C HIS A 33 1.57 -6.00 -5.01
N CYS A 34 0.31 -5.54 -5.02
CA CYS A 34 -0.13 -4.45 -5.89
C CYS A 34 0.65 -3.15 -5.62
N VAL A 35 0.80 -2.78 -4.34
CA VAL A 35 1.58 -1.61 -3.92
C VAL A 35 3.04 -1.73 -4.35
N ALA A 36 3.65 -2.93 -4.31
CA ALA A 36 5.03 -3.11 -4.76
C ALA A 36 5.21 -2.86 -6.26
N ILE A 37 4.28 -3.35 -7.10
CA ILE A 37 4.29 -3.10 -8.55
C ILE A 37 4.11 -1.60 -8.81
N MET A 38 3.15 -0.96 -8.15
CA MET A 38 2.87 0.47 -8.33
C MET A 38 4.01 1.35 -7.82
N ALA A 39 4.60 1.06 -6.67
CA ALA A 39 5.73 1.82 -6.12
C ALA A 39 6.94 1.76 -7.06
N HIS A 40 7.27 0.57 -7.56
CA HIS A 40 8.29 0.39 -8.58
C HIS A 40 7.99 1.23 -9.83
N ALA A 41 6.77 1.14 -10.38
CA ALA A 41 6.36 1.88 -11.56
C ALA A 41 6.47 3.40 -11.37
N LEU A 42 6.00 3.93 -10.23
CA LEU A 42 6.07 5.36 -9.92
C LEU A 42 7.53 5.84 -9.84
N CYS A 43 8.42 5.07 -9.20
CA CYS A 43 9.85 5.39 -9.16
C CYS A 43 10.49 5.36 -10.56
N VAL A 44 10.17 4.36 -11.39
CA VAL A 44 10.63 4.28 -12.78
C VAL A 44 10.17 5.50 -13.58
N ILE A 45 8.90 5.89 -13.46
CA ILE A 45 8.34 7.08 -14.12
C ILE A 45 9.08 8.35 -13.66
N GLU A 46 9.28 8.52 -12.35
CA GLU A 46 9.99 9.68 -11.80
C GLU A 46 11.42 9.77 -12.31
N ASN A 47 12.15 8.65 -12.27
CA ASN A 47 13.53 8.57 -12.71
C ASN A 47 13.65 8.83 -14.21
N LYS A 48 12.79 8.21 -15.03
CA LYS A 48 12.90 8.28 -16.50
C LYS A 48 12.37 9.58 -17.09
N LEU A 49 11.28 10.12 -16.56
CA LEU A 49 10.57 11.24 -17.18
C LEU A 49 10.78 12.57 -16.46
N PHE A 50 11.14 12.53 -15.19
CA PHE A 50 11.15 13.71 -14.32
C PHE A 50 12.50 13.97 -13.63
N GLY A 51 13.53 13.19 -13.98
CA GLY A 51 14.90 13.35 -13.52
C GLY A 51 15.13 12.92 -12.08
N GLY A 52 14.26 12.06 -11.52
CA GLY A 52 14.45 11.46 -10.21
C GLY A 52 15.68 10.56 -10.13
N SER A 53 16.10 10.25 -8.89
CA SER A 53 17.22 9.36 -8.60
C SER A 53 16.88 8.35 -7.50
N LEU A 54 15.64 7.85 -7.52
CA LEU A 54 15.11 6.89 -6.56
C LEU A 54 15.63 5.48 -6.86
N ASP A 55 15.72 4.61 -5.84
CA ASP A 55 15.91 3.18 -6.08
C ASP A 55 14.55 2.49 -6.25
N GLU A 56 14.15 2.22 -7.50
CA GLU A 56 12.87 1.58 -7.81
C GLU A 56 12.74 0.16 -7.22
N ASN A 57 13.84 -0.57 -7.10
CA ASN A 57 13.84 -1.93 -6.55
C ASN A 57 13.67 -1.88 -5.04
N LYS A 58 14.39 -0.98 -4.37
CA LYS A 58 14.22 -0.75 -2.94
C LYS A 58 12.79 -0.30 -2.61
N ALA A 59 12.18 0.58 -3.42
CA ALA A 59 10.79 0.98 -3.23
C ALA A 59 9.82 -0.22 -3.32
N ALA A 60 10.00 -1.09 -4.31
CA ALA A 60 9.22 -2.31 -4.45
C ALA A 60 9.36 -3.22 -3.21
N VAL A 61 10.59 -3.40 -2.72
CA VAL A 61 10.86 -4.23 -1.55
C VAL A 61 10.27 -3.61 -0.29
N ILE A 62 10.41 -2.29 -0.06
CA ILE A 62 9.77 -1.60 1.07
C ILE A 62 8.24 -1.82 1.04
N ALA A 63 7.63 -1.69 -0.14
CA ALA A 63 6.20 -1.93 -0.31
C ALA A 63 5.78 -3.37 0.07
N LEU A 64 6.60 -4.39 -0.19
CA LEU A 64 6.30 -5.76 0.25
C LEU A 64 6.23 -5.91 1.77
N TYR A 65 6.90 -5.03 2.54
CA TYR A 65 6.93 -5.06 4.00
C TYR A 65 6.11 -3.95 4.66
N HIS A 66 5.50 -3.02 3.92
CA HIS A 66 4.94 -1.78 4.48
C HIS A 66 3.78 -2.00 5.48
N GLU A 67 3.04 -3.11 5.38
CA GLU A 67 1.97 -3.50 6.31
C GLU A 67 2.37 -4.68 7.22
N THR A 68 3.68 -4.89 7.44
CA THR A 68 4.18 -5.97 8.31
C THR A 68 3.62 -5.89 9.74
N SER A 69 3.35 -4.69 10.26
CA SER A 69 2.76 -4.49 11.58
C SER A 69 1.37 -5.14 11.73
N GLU A 70 0.61 -5.26 10.64
CA GLU A 70 -0.77 -5.72 10.66
C GLU A 70 -0.91 -7.19 11.04
N VAL A 71 0.15 -8.01 10.87
CA VAL A 71 0.14 -9.40 11.36
C VAL A 71 0.04 -9.52 12.88
N ILE A 72 0.29 -8.42 13.59
CA ILE A 72 0.13 -8.31 15.04
C ILE A 72 -1.11 -7.49 15.39
N THR A 73 -1.34 -6.36 14.71
CA THR A 73 -2.43 -5.43 15.06
C THR A 73 -3.78 -5.78 14.45
N GLY A 74 -3.79 -6.57 13.38
CA GLY A 74 -4.88 -6.62 12.40
C GLY A 74 -4.89 -5.35 11.52
N ASP A 75 -5.62 -5.44 10.40
CA ASP A 75 -6.01 -4.24 9.64
C ASP A 75 -7.01 -3.44 10.47
N LEU A 76 -6.75 -2.14 10.59
CA LEU A 76 -7.63 -1.22 11.29
C LEU A 76 -8.22 -0.22 10.28
N PRO A 77 -9.55 -0.14 10.16
CA PRO A 77 -10.17 0.77 9.21
C PRO A 77 -9.75 2.23 9.41
N THR A 78 -9.52 2.93 8.30
CA THR A 78 -9.12 4.35 8.26
C THR A 78 -9.93 5.26 9.22
N PRO A 79 -11.28 5.16 9.32
CA PRO A 79 -12.04 6.00 10.24
C PRO A 79 -11.66 5.84 11.72
N ILE A 80 -11.18 4.66 12.12
CA ILE A 80 -10.70 4.42 13.48
C ILE A 80 -9.27 4.93 13.65
N LYS A 81 -8.38 4.67 12.67
CA LYS A 81 -6.98 5.16 12.68
C LYS A 81 -6.90 6.68 12.87
N TYR A 82 -7.86 7.44 12.34
CA TYR A 82 -7.89 8.92 12.39
C TYR A 82 -9.04 9.51 13.23
N PHE A 83 -9.60 8.75 14.18
CA PHE A 83 -10.75 9.20 14.97
C PHE A 83 -10.46 10.48 15.78
N ASN A 84 -9.27 10.57 16.37
CA ASN A 84 -8.72 11.80 16.96
C ASN A 84 -7.19 11.70 17.07
N ASN A 85 -6.53 12.81 17.43
CA ASN A 85 -5.06 12.86 17.54
C ASN A 85 -4.51 11.86 18.56
N GLY A 86 -5.16 11.68 19.71
CA GLY A 86 -4.72 10.73 20.73
C GLY A 86 -4.74 9.27 20.26
N ILE A 87 -5.81 8.88 19.55
CA ILE A 87 -5.91 7.55 18.92
C ILE A 87 -4.89 7.38 17.80
N THR A 88 -4.72 8.41 16.97
CA THR A 88 -3.74 8.40 15.87
C THR A 88 -2.32 8.17 16.40
N ASP A 89 -1.94 8.90 17.45
CA ASP A 89 -0.59 8.79 18.03
C ASP A 89 -0.40 7.46 18.76
N ALA A 90 -1.41 6.99 19.51
CA ALA A 90 -1.38 5.68 20.14
C ALA A 90 -1.25 4.55 19.10
N TYR A 91 -1.92 4.68 17.97
CA TYR A 91 -1.85 3.70 16.89
C TYR A 91 -0.48 3.69 16.22
N LYS A 92 0.09 4.86 15.90
CA LYS A 92 1.47 4.93 15.37
C LYS A 92 2.49 4.32 16.32
N GLN A 93 2.33 4.51 17.62
CA GLN A 93 3.17 3.87 18.63
C GLN A 93 2.98 2.35 18.63
N LEU A 94 1.75 1.87 18.51
CA LEU A 94 1.45 0.43 18.43
C LEU A 94 2.07 -0.20 17.16
N GLU A 95 1.95 0.45 16.01
CA GLU A 95 2.58 0.02 14.75
C GLU A 95 4.10 -0.09 14.90
N SER A 96 4.75 0.94 15.44
CA SER A 96 6.20 0.94 15.67
C SER A 96 6.63 -0.21 16.60
N GLN A 97 5.89 -0.45 17.69
CA GLN A 97 6.17 -1.57 18.59
C GLN A 97 5.95 -2.93 17.92
N ALA A 98 4.95 -3.04 17.03
CA ALA A 98 4.69 -4.24 16.24
C ALA A 98 5.82 -4.51 15.23
N GLU A 99 6.28 -3.48 14.52
CA GLU A 99 7.43 -3.53 13.61
C GLU A 99 8.70 -3.99 14.33
N GLU A 100 9.04 -3.38 15.47
CA GLU A 100 10.18 -3.80 16.29
C GLU A 100 10.03 -5.25 16.79
N LYS A 101 8.83 -5.64 17.20
CA LYS A 101 8.54 -7.01 17.64
C LYS A 101 8.73 -8.01 16.50
N MET A 102 8.36 -7.62 15.28
CA MET A 102 8.60 -8.42 14.08
C MET A 102 10.09 -8.57 13.81
N LEU A 103 10.89 -7.49 13.84
CA LEU A 103 12.34 -7.59 13.66
C LEU A 103 13.02 -8.49 14.70
N ARG A 104 12.55 -8.48 15.96
CA ARG A 104 13.02 -9.42 17.00
C ARG A 104 12.72 -10.90 16.70
N GLN A 105 11.91 -11.21 15.69
CA GLN A 105 11.66 -12.59 15.23
C GLN A 105 12.67 -13.07 14.18
N LEU A 106 13.66 -12.26 13.79
CA LEU A 106 14.77 -12.62 12.91
C LEU A 106 16.03 -13.03 13.70
N PRO A 107 16.94 -13.81 13.10
CA PRO A 107 18.32 -13.92 13.57
C PRO A 107 18.98 -12.53 13.66
N GLY A 108 19.79 -12.32 14.69
CA GLY A 108 20.39 -11.00 14.96
C GLY A 108 21.24 -10.50 13.77
N GLU A 109 21.93 -11.41 13.10
CA GLU A 109 22.75 -11.16 11.91
C GLU A 109 21.96 -10.71 10.68
N LEU A 110 20.63 -10.87 10.66
CA LEU A 110 19.78 -10.44 9.55
C LEU A 110 19.04 -9.13 9.83
N VAL A 111 18.90 -8.72 11.11
CA VAL A 111 18.05 -7.58 11.50
C VAL A 111 18.40 -6.32 10.73
N ASP A 112 19.68 -6.01 10.57
CA ASP A 112 20.14 -4.79 9.88
C ASP A 112 19.73 -4.73 8.40
N SER A 113 19.52 -5.89 7.76
CA SER A 113 19.06 -5.96 6.36
C SER A 113 17.56 -5.71 6.21
N PHE A 114 16.76 -6.02 7.25
CA PHE A 114 15.30 -5.89 7.21
C PHE A 114 14.80 -4.62 7.91
N ALA A 115 15.54 -4.08 8.87
CA ALA A 115 15.13 -2.91 9.63
C ALA A 115 14.81 -1.69 8.73
N PRO A 116 15.61 -1.36 7.70
CA PRO A 116 15.27 -0.26 6.79
C PRO A 116 14.01 -0.53 5.95
N LEU A 117 13.66 -1.80 5.73
CA LEU A 117 12.48 -2.17 4.94
C LEU A 117 11.19 -2.12 5.76
N VAL A 118 11.29 -2.40 7.06
CA VAL A 118 10.14 -2.51 7.97
C VAL A 118 9.88 -1.23 8.76
N CYS A 119 10.93 -0.50 9.17
CA CYS A 119 10.81 0.61 10.13
C CYS A 119 11.16 1.99 9.56
N ASP A 120 11.95 2.08 8.48
CA ASP A 120 12.36 3.39 7.94
C ASP A 120 11.26 4.01 7.08
N LYS A 121 10.54 4.94 7.71
CA LYS A 121 9.47 5.74 7.08
C LYS A 121 9.98 7.09 6.54
N SER A 122 11.29 7.33 6.56
CA SER A 122 11.92 8.62 6.23
C SER A 122 12.52 8.68 4.83
N SER A 123 12.75 7.53 4.19
CA SER A 123 13.32 7.47 2.84
C SER A 123 12.40 8.08 1.76
N ASP A 124 13.02 8.60 0.70
CA ASP A 124 12.28 9.06 -0.48
C ASP A 124 11.51 7.90 -1.15
N GLU A 125 12.07 6.69 -1.17
CA GLU A 125 11.36 5.50 -1.65
C GLU A 125 10.08 5.23 -0.86
N TYR A 126 10.12 5.36 0.48
CA TYR A 126 8.92 5.18 1.32
C TYR A 126 7.83 6.21 0.99
N ARG A 127 8.19 7.44 0.60
CA ARG A 127 7.21 8.43 0.12
C ARG A 127 6.49 7.93 -1.13
N PHE A 128 7.19 7.26 -2.04
CA PHE A 128 6.60 6.66 -3.24
C PHE A 128 5.73 5.44 -2.91
N VAL A 129 6.10 4.65 -1.90
CA VAL A 129 5.25 3.58 -1.37
C VAL A 129 3.92 4.14 -0.85
N LYS A 130 3.90 5.30 -0.17
CA LYS A 130 2.65 5.94 0.25
C LYS A 130 1.76 6.39 -0.91
N TYR A 131 2.36 6.87 -2.00
CA TYR A 131 1.59 7.18 -3.22
C TYR A 131 1.01 5.91 -3.83
N ALA A 132 1.81 4.84 -3.91
CA ALA A 132 1.38 3.54 -4.42
C ALA A 132 0.28 2.90 -3.57
N ASP A 133 0.35 2.98 -2.23
CA ASP A 133 -0.69 2.51 -1.31
C ASP A 133 -2.05 3.18 -1.60
N LYS A 134 -2.04 4.51 -1.76
CA LYS A 134 -3.26 5.26 -2.12
C LYS A 134 -3.75 4.95 -3.53
N LEU A 135 -2.83 4.73 -4.47
CA LEU A 135 -3.17 4.36 -5.84
C LEU A 135 -3.79 2.96 -5.92
N ALA A 136 -3.26 1.99 -5.17
CA ALA A 136 -3.82 0.64 -5.07
C ALA A 136 -5.22 0.66 -4.44
N ALA A 137 -5.40 1.41 -3.35
CA ALA A 137 -6.71 1.62 -2.74
C ALA A 137 -7.70 2.32 -3.70
N TYR A 138 -7.22 3.23 -4.55
CA TYR A 138 -8.04 3.87 -5.58
C TYR A 138 -8.48 2.89 -6.67
N VAL A 139 -7.58 2.03 -7.13
CA VAL A 139 -7.89 0.94 -8.07
C VAL A 139 -8.92 -0.03 -7.48
N LYS A 140 -8.75 -0.43 -6.22
CA LYS A 140 -9.75 -1.26 -5.52
C LYS A 140 -11.14 -0.61 -5.53
N CYS A 141 -11.21 0.70 -5.32
CA CYS A 141 -12.48 1.43 -5.42
C CYS A 141 -13.06 1.44 -6.84
N ILE A 142 -12.21 1.56 -7.88
CA ILE A 142 -12.64 1.49 -9.29
C ILE A 142 -13.28 0.13 -9.57
N GLU A 143 -12.61 -0.96 -9.19
CA GLU A 143 -13.08 -2.33 -9.43
C GLU A 143 -14.45 -2.58 -8.77
N GLU A 144 -14.60 -2.18 -7.51
CA GLU A 144 -15.86 -2.30 -6.78
C GLU A 144 -16.98 -1.46 -7.41
N ILE A 145 -16.71 -0.20 -7.78
CA ILE A 145 -17.70 0.65 -8.45
C ILE A 145 -18.08 0.10 -9.81
N ASN A 146 -17.11 -0.42 -10.58
CA ASN A 146 -17.33 -1.03 -11.89
C ASN A 146 -18.18 -2.32 -11.77
N ALA A 147 -18.03 -3.05 -10.67
CA ALA A 147 -18.90 -4.18 -10.30
C ALA A 147 -20.29 -3.75 -9.79
N GLY A 148 -20.59 -2.44 -9.78
CA GLY A 148 -21.88 -1.90 -9.35
C GLY A 148 -22.01 -1.75 -7.83
N ASN A 149 -20.90 -1.58 -7.11
CA ASN A 149 -20.89 -1.36 -5.66
C ASN A 149 -20.80 0.13 -5.29
N PRO A 150 -21.92 0.80 -4.96
CA PRO A 150 -21.90 2.21 -4.61
C PRO A 150 -21.28 2.49 -3.24
N GLU A 151 -21.04 1.48 -2.40
CA GLU A 151 -20.46 1.66 -1.05
C GLU A 151 -19.07 2.29 -1.12
N PHE A 152 -18.33 2.05 -2.19
CA PHE A 152 -16.97 2.58 -2.41
C PHE A 152 -16.94 4.01 -2.98
N ASN A 153 -18.07 4.62 -3.33
CA ASN A 153 -18.11 5.96 -3.94
C ASN A 153 -17.44 7.05 -3.09
N SER A 154 -17.64 7.00 -1.76
CA SER A 154 -17.06 7.99 -0.85
C SER A 154 -15.54 7.83 -0.75
N ALA A 155 -15.07 6.58 -0.64
CA ALA A 155 -13.65 6.25 -0.61
C ALA A 155 -12.97 6.62 -1.94
N PHE A 156 -13.57 6.27 -3.08
CA PHE A 156 -13.12 6.63 -4.42
C PHE A 156 -12.90 8.14 -4.55
N LYS A 157 -13.89 8.95 -4.17
CA LYS A 157 -13.79 10.41 -4.24
C LYS A 157 -12.68 10.94 -3.33
N THR A 158 -12.66 10.51 -2.07
CA THR A 158 -11.70 11.00 -1.06
C THR A 158 -10.26 10.65 -1.44
N ILE A 159 -10.02 9.42 -1.89
CA ILE A 159 -8.69 8.95 -2.29
C ILE A 159 -8.28 9.60 -3.63
N GLY A 160 -9.22 9.75 -4.56
CA GLY A 160 -8.99 10.45 -5.82
C GLY A 160 -8.53 11.89 -5.60
N GLU A 161 -9.25 12.64 -4.75
CA GLU A 161 -8.88 14.00 -4.34
C GLU A 161 -7.52 14.04 -3.65
N TRP A 162 -7.21 13.06 -2.79
CA TRP A 162 -5.88 12.98 -2.18
C TRP A 162 -4.77 12.80 -3.23
N LEU A 163 -4.99 11.92 -4.22
CA LEU A 163 -4.03 11.69 -5.30
C LEU A 163 -3.88 12.91 -6.21
N ASP A 164 -4.97 13.64 -6.51
CA ASP A 164 -4.93 14.87 -7.31
C ASP A 164 -4.20 16.02 -6.61
N ASN A 165 -4.27 16.05 -5.28
CA ASN A 165 -3.56 17.03 -4.46
C ASN A 165 -2.16 16.56 -4.04
N ALA A 166 -1.77 15.32 -4.39
CA ALA A 166 -0.43 14.85 -4.13
C ALA A 166 0.55 15.59 -5.06
N ASP A 167 1.57 16.22 -4.47
CA ASP A 167 2.66 16.86 -5.22
C ASP A 167 3.61 15.79 -5.81
N SER A 168 3.10 15.04 -6.80
CA SER A 168 3.81 13.95 -7.46
C SER A 168 3.53 13.90 -8.95
N ARG A 169 4.58 14.19 -9.75
CA ARG A 169 4.53 14.18 -11.21
C ARG A 169 4.32 12.76 -11.76
N SER A 170 4.94 11.77 -11.13
CA SER A 170 4.77 10.36 -11.45
C SER A 170 3.36 9.84 -11.17
N VAL A 171 2.72 10.25 -10.07
CA VAL A 171 1.30 9.91 -9.81
C VAL A 171 0.40 10.52 -10.88
N ASN A 172 0.56 11.80 -11.19
CA ASN A 172 -0.21 12.47 -12.23
C ASN A 172 -0.03 11.82 -13.60
N TYR A 173 1.20 11.44 -13.94
CA TYR A 173 1.49 10.70 -15.15
C TYR A 173 0.82 9.31 -15.13
N PHE A 174 0.90 8.58 -14.03
CA PHE A 174 0.29 7.26 -13.93
C PHE A 174 -1.22 7.33 -14.10
N LYS A 175 -1.89 8.25 -13.40
CA LYS A 175 -3.34 8.47 -13.51
C LYS A 175 -3.74 8.80 -14.95
N LYS A 176 -3.03 9.72 -15.59
CA LYS A 176 -3.33 10.13 -16.96
C LYS A 176 -3.20 9.00 -17.98
N ASN A 177 -2.25 8.07 -17.81
CA ASN A 177 -1.90 7.11 -18.86
C ASN A 177 -2.38 5.67 -18.58
N PHE A 178 -2.62 5.29 -17.32
CA PHE A 178 -2.90 3.90 -16.95
C PHE A 178 -4.21 3.69 -16.20
N ILE A 179 -4.77 4.70 -15.53
CA ILE A 179 -5.95 4.48 -14.67
C ILE A 179 -7.20 4.09 -15.46
N ASP A 180 -7.41 4.67 -16.64
CA ASP A 180 -8.59 4.37 -17.46
C ASP A 180 -8.65 2.89 -17.89
N ALA A 181 -7.50 2.21 -17.95
CA ALA A 181 -7.44 0.79 -18.28
C ALA A 181 -8.06 -0.12 -17.20
N PHE A 182 -8.13 0.32 -15.94
CA PHE A 182 -8.76 -0.46 -14.85
C PHE A 182 -10.28 -0.52 -14.96
N TYR A 183 -10.91 0.29 -15.83
CA TYR A 183 -12.34 0.19 -16.14
C TYR A 183 -12.65 -0.82 -17.24
N LEU A 184 -11.63 -1.30 -17.95
CA LEU A 184 -11.82 -2.18 -19.11
C LEU A 184 -12.12 -3.61 -18.66
N THR A 185 -12.99 -4.27 -19.43
CA THR A 185 -13.16 -5.72 -19.33
C THR A 185 -11.96 -6.43 -19.96
N LEU A 186 -11.80 -7.72 -19.70
CA LEU A 186 -10.75 -8.51 -20.33
C LEU A 186 -10.79 -8.44 -21.86
N ASP A 187 -11.98 -8.48 -22.46
CA ASP A 187 -12.14 -8.37 -23.91
C ASP A 187 -11.61 -7.02 -24.43
N LYS A 188 -11.97 -5.91 -23.77
CA LYS A 188 -11.49 -4.56 -24.14
C LYS A 188 -9.99 -4.37 -23.93
N LEU A 189 -9.39 -5.07 -22.96
CA LEU A 189 -7.94 -5.05 -22.76
C LEU A 189 -7.17 -5.74 -23.90
N GLN A 190 -7.84 -6.59 -24.68
CA GLN A 190 -7.26 -7.35 -25.79
C GLN A 190 -7.54 -6.73 -27.17
N GLU A 191 -8.35 -5.67 -27.24
CA GLU A 191 -8.60 -4.92 -28.47
C GLU A 191 -7.32 -4.15 -28.87
N GLU A 192 -6.85 -4.35 -30.11
CA GLU A 192 -5.68 -3.67 -30.70
C GLU A 192 -5.97 -2.23 -31.16
#